data_AF-A0A259YQZ8-F1
#
_entry.id   AF-A0A259YQZ8-F1
#
_cell.length_a   1.000
_cell.length_b   1.000
_cell.length_c   1.000
_cell.angle_alpha   90.00
_cell.angle_beta   90.00
_cell.angle_gamma   90.00
#
_symmetry.space_group_name_H-M   'P 1'
#
loop_
_entity.id
_entity.type
_entity.pdbx_description
1 polymer ?
#
loop_
_entity_poly.entity_id
_entity_poly.type
_entity_poly.pdbx_seq_one_letter_code
_entity_poly.pdbx_strand_id
1 'polypeptide(L)'
;MTSSNRSVRALVLALSSCAALILGGCASEVSGTAVAISGATIPATTTTNPPTTPPTTDIDDGGSVDIDVEIGECVNLGGTVDEAAIANATCGSAESNYVVFAKTPTSAECPEDADQYYYETYFDIEQGALCLDIDWQVGGCMDLVGEFAQRIDCATPGADTRRVVTILQGTSSVDDCPDPALYGFEKDSRNFVVCVERL
;
A
#
# COMPACT_ATOMS: atom_id res chain seq x y z
N MET A 1 6.12 29.96 -51.18
CA MET A 1 6.71 31.30 -50.93
C MET A 1 6.77 31.47 -49.40
N THR A 2 7.80 30.96 -48.71
CA THR A 2 9.05 31.66 -48.30
C THR A 2 8.83 32.99 -47.58
N SER A 3 9.13 33.04 -46.28
CA SER A 3 10.09 33.96 -45.60
C SER A 3 9.80 33.91 -44.09
N SER A 4 10.60 33.24 -43.25
CA SER A 4 11.88 33.72 -42.69
C SER A 4 11.83 35.18 -42.23
N ASN A 5 11.86 35.42 -40.92
CA ASN A 5 12.43 36.64 -40.35
C ASN A 5 13.37 36.27 -39.20
N ARG A 6 14.65 36.27 -39.56
CA ARG A 6 15.78 36.40 -38.64
C ARG A 6 15.85 37.85 -38.18
N SER A 7 16.04 38.08 -36.89
CA SER A 7 16.84 39.22 -36.47
C SER A 7 17.84 38.80 -35.41
N VAL A 8 19.03 39.37 -35.57
CA VAL A 8 20.32 38.86 -35.12
C VAL A 8 20.97 39.97 -34.29
N ARG A 9 21.65 39.54 -33.21
CA ARG A 9 22.71 40.22 -32.44
C ARG A 9 22.32 41.39 -31.52
N ALA A 10 22.62 41.20 -30.23
CA ALA A 10 23.72 41.92 -29.62
C ALA A 10 24.37 41.08 -28.50
N LEU A 11 25.69 41.05 -28.53
CA LEU A 11 26.62 40.33 -27.67
C LEU A 11 26.95 41.22 -26.47
N VAL A 12 26.84 40.73 -25.23
CA VAL A 12 27.57 41.31 -24.09
C VAL A 12 28.23 40.17 -23.33
N LEU A 13 29.55 40.12 -23.45
CA LEU A 13 30.45 39.29 -22.67
C LEU A 13 30.56 39.89 -21.26
N ALA A 14 30.24 39.10 -20.24
CA ALA A 14 30.67 39.35 -18.87
C ALA A 14 31.22 38.04 -18.30
N LEU A 15 32.55 38.00 -18.19
CA LEU A 15 33.33 37.00 -17.46
C LEU A 15 33.03 37.16 -15.96
N SER A 16 32.57 36.10 -15.30
CA SER A 16 32.71 35.97 -13.85
C SER A 16 32.83 34.50 -13.48
N SER A 17 34.06 34.12 -13.15
CA SER A 17 34.43 32.81 -12.62
C SER A 17 34.06 32.77 -11.13
N CYS A 18 33.14 31.89 -10.74
CA CYS A 18 32.97 31.48 -9.34
C CYS A 18 33.01 29.96 -9.27
N ALA A 19 34.11 29.44 -8.75
CA ALA A 19 34.30 28.04 -8.42
C ALA A 19 33.31 27.64 -7.32
N ALA A 20 32.42 26.69 -7.61
CA ALA A 20 31.60 26.04 -6.60
C ALA A 20 32.41 24.89 -5.98
N LEU A 21 32.76 25.07 -4.70
CA LEU A 21 33.39 24.07 -3.86
C LEU A 21 32.47 22.86 -3.69
N ILE A 22 32.94 21.68 -4.08
CA ILE A 22 32.30 20.40 -3.75
C ILE A 22 32.61 20.13 -2.28
N LEU A 23 31.64 20.35 -1.39
CA LEU A 23 31.70 19.77 -0.05
C LEU A 23 31.37 18.28 -0.18
N GLY A 24 32.40 17.45 -0.15
CA GLY A 24 32.26 16.02 0.14
C GLY A 24 31.73 15.86 1.56
N GLY A 25 30.48 15.43 1.69
CA GLY A 25 29.95 14.94 2.96
C GLY A 25 30.51 13.55 3.23
N CYS A 26 31.36 13.43 4.25
CA CYS A 26 31.71 12.14 4.83
C CYS A 26 30.47 11.58 5.53
N ALA A 27 29.81 10.58 4.97
CA ALA A 27 28.93 9.71 5.75
C ALA A 27 29.85 8.84 6.63
N SER A 28 29.90 9.15 7.92
CA SER A 28 30.55 8.27 8.90
C SER A 28 29.62 7.07 9.10
N GLU A 29 29.86 5.98 8.40
CA GLU A 29 29.29 4.69 8.78
C GLU A 29 29.85 4.30 10.15
N VAL A 30 28.99 4.24 11.18
CA VAL A 30 29.37 3.69 12.47
C VAL A 30 29.38 2.16 12.33
N SER A 31 30.52 1.63 11.89
CA SER A 31 30.75 0.18 11.89
C SER A 31 30.96 -0.27 13.34
N GLY A 32 29.86 -0.61 14.02
CA GLY A 32 29.91 -1.25 15.33
C GLY A 32 30.44 -2.68 15.19
N THR A 33 31.73 -2.89 15.42
CA THR A 33 32.26 -4.24 15.64
C THR A 33 31.83 -4.72 17.02
N ALA A 34 30.89 -5.67 17.08
CA ALA A 34 30.56 -6.36 18.32
C ALA A 34 31.80 -7.12 18.82
N VAL A 35 32.35 -6.71 19.97
CA VAL A 35 33.40 -7.43 20.67
C VAL A 35 32.74 -8.46 21.58
N ALA A 36 32.96 -9.74 21.31
CA ALA A 36 32.51 -10.80 22.22
C ALA A 36 33.34 -10.74 23.52
N ILE A 37 32.67 -10.69 24.68
CA ILE A 37 33.30 -11.01 25.96
C ILE A 37 33.70 -12.49 25.93
N SER A 38 35.00 -12.77 26.03
CA SER A 38 35.48 -14.13 26.28
C SER A 38 35.19 -14.48 27.74
N GLY A 39 34.22 -15.38 27.96
CA GLY A 39 34.02 -16.03 29.27
C GLY A 39 32.59 -16.10 29.80
N ALA A 40 31.57 -15.65 29.08
CA ALA A 40 30.17 -15.82 29.52
C ALA A 40 29.56 -17.10 28.93
N THR A 41 29.46 -18.15 29.73
CA THR A 41 28.68 -19.35 29.40
C THR A 41 27.21 -19.06 29.69
N ILE A 42 26.41 -18.81 28.66
CA ILE A 42 24.94 -18.74 28.76
C ILE A 42 24.38 -20.11 28.39
N PRO A 43 23.50 -20.73 29.20
CA PRO A 43 22.83 -21.98 28.82
C PRO A 43 21.98 -21.74 27.56
N ALA A 44 22.05 -22.67 26.60
CA ALA A 44 21.36 -22.57 25.33
C ALA A 44 19.83 -22.53 25.52
N THR A 45 19.25 -21.34 25.53
CA THR A 45 17.84 -21.14 25.25
C THR A 45 17.62 -21.36 23.76
N THR A 46 16.77 -22.31 23.42
CA THR A 46 16.29 -22.53 22.05
C THR A 46 15.64 -21.25 21.53
N THR A 47 16.37 -20.53 20.67
CA THR A 47 15.83 -19.44 19.87
C THR A 47 14.85 -20.04 18.87
N THR A 48 13.56 -19.91 19.13
CA THR A 48 12.52 -20.14 18.12
C THR A 48 12.75 -19.12 17.01
N ASN A 49 13.12 -19.60 15.82
CA ASN A 49 13.16 -18.77 14.61
C ASN A 49 11.79 -18.08 14.43
N PRO A 50 11.75 -16.82 13.96
CA PRO A 50 10.50 -16.23 13.47
C PRO A 50 9.91 -17.15 12.39
N PRO A 51 8.60 -17.42 12.40
CA PRO A 51 7.98 -18.23 11.36
C PRO A 51 8.23 -17.57 9.99
N THR A 52 8.99 -18.26 9.16
CA THR A 52 9.14 -17.95 7.73
C THR A 52 7.90 -18.51 7.05
N THR A 53 6.83 -17.72 7.01
CA THR A 53 5.67 -18.05 6.18
C THR A 53 6.13 -18.05 4.71
N PRO A 54 5.79 -19.06 3.90
CA PRO A 54 6.04 -19.03 2.45
C PRO A 54 5.34 -17.83 1.81
N PRO A 55 5.89 -17.24 0.73
CA PRO A 55 5.19 -16.16 0.04
C PRO A 55 3.88 -16.70 -0.52
N THR A 56 2.78 -16.04 -0.19
CA THR A 56 1.61 -16.03 -1.07
C THR A 56 2.10 -15.65 -2.46
N THR A 57 1.67 -16.39 -3.47
CA THR A 57 1.99 -16.11 -4.86
C THR A 57 1.44 -14.74 -5.22
N ASP A 58 2.29 -13.72 -5.17
CA ASP A 58 2.01 -12.39 -5.73
C ASP A 58 1.79 -12.59 -7.23
N ILE A 59 0.52 -12.59 -7.66
CA ILE A 59 0.15 -12.67 -9.07
C ILE A 59 0.26 -11.23 -9.60
N ASP A 60 1.40 -10.92 -10.20
CA ASP A 60 1.56 -9.76 -11.08
C ASP A 60 1.45 -10.22 -12.53
N ASP A 61 0.23 -10.56 -12.93
CA ASP A 61 -0.13 -10.88 -14.32
C ASP A 61 -0.90 -9.69 -14.96
N GLY A 62 -0.95 -8.55 -14.27
CA GLY A 62 -1.73 -7.39 -14.66
C GLY A 62 -1.17 -6.62 -15.85
N GLY A 63 -2.06 -5.92 -16.55
CA GLY A 63 -1.66 -4.94 -17.57
C GLY A 63 -1.28 -3.57 -16.98
N SER A 64 -1.26 -2.52 -17.81
CA SER A 64 -0.90 -1.16 -17.40
C SER A 64 -2.14 -0.34 -17.03
N VAL A 65 -2.34 -0.11 -15.74
CA VAL A 65 -3.14 1.03 -15.25
C VAL A 65 -2.26 2.30 -15.26
N ASP A 66 -2.85 3.49 -15.23
CA ASP A 66 -2.15 4.79 -15.24
C ASP A 66 -1.38 5.14 -13.95
N ILE A 67 -1.48 4.28 -12.93
CA ILE A 67 -0.74 4.37 -11.68
C ILE A 67 0.40 3.36 -11.59
N ASP A 68 1.56 3.83 -11.12
CA ASP A 68 2.71 2.99 -10.78
C ASP A 68 2.57 2.51 -9.33
N VAL A 69 2.01 1.32 -9.15
CA VAL A 69 1.79 0.69 -7.84
C VAL A 69 2.11 -0.80 -7.89
N GLU A 70 2.79 -1.27 -6.86
CA GLU A 70 3.18 -2.67 -6.71
C GLU A 70 2.30 -3.42 -5.71
N ILE A 71 2.32 -4.76 -5.79
CA ILE A 71 1.65 -5.61 -4.80
C ILE A 71 2.25 -5.34 -3.42
N GLY A 72 1.38 -5.17 -2.43
CA GLY A 72 1.70 -4.81 -1.05
C GLY A 72 1.77 -3.29 -0.82
N GLU A 73 1.69 -2.46 -1.86
CA GLU A 73 1.60 -1.01 -1.69
C GLU A 73 0.15 -0.58 -1.43
N CYS A 74 0.02 0.50 -0.66
CA CYS A 74 -1.28 1.07 -0.34
C CYS A 74 -1.61 2.27 -1.21
N VAL A 75 -2.91 2.50 -1.34
CA VAL A 75 -3.47 3.51 -2.21
C VAL A 75 -4.59 4.28 -1.51
N ASN A 76 -4.82 5.48 -2.00
CA ASN A 76 -6.06 6.21 -1.82
C ASN A 76 -6.93 5.97 -3.06
N LEU A 77 -8.00 5.20 -2.93
CA LEU A 77 -9.04 5.06 -3.94
C LEU A 77 -10.20 6.00 -3.58
N GLY A 78 -10.61 6.85 -4.52
CA GLY A 78 -11.68 7.82 -4.35
C GLY A 78 -12.35 8.17 -5.67
N GLY A 79 -13.08 9.29 -5.69
CA GLY A 79 -13.85 9.73 -6.86
C GLY A 79 -15.26 9.14 -6.85
N THR A 80 -15.74 8.72 -8.01
CA THR A 80 -17.00 7.99 -8.14
C THR A 80 -16.82 6.64 -8.86
N VAL A 81 -17.81 5.75 -8.86
CA VAL A 81 -17.73 4.50 -9.64
C VAL A 81 -17.46 4.71 -11.13
N ASP A 82 -17.98 5.78 -11.72
CA ASP A 82 -17.80 6.11 -13.15
C ASP A 82 -16.55 6.98 -13.40
N GLU A 83 -16.05 7.64 -12.36
CA GLU A 83 -14.89 8.54 -12.40
C GLU A 83 -13.99 8.27 -11.18
N ALA A 84 -13.50 7.04 -11.08
CA ALA A 84 -12.64 6.62 -9.97
C ALA A 84 -11.24 7.20 -10.16
N ALA A 85 -10.63 7.61 -9.05
CA ALA A 85 -9.25 8.08 -9.03
C ALA A 85 -8.46 7.31 -7.98
N ILE A 86 -7.23 6.94 -8.31
CA ILE A 86 -6.34 6.19 -7.44
C ILE A 86 -4.98 6.89 -7.35
N ALA A 87 -4.36 6.87 -6.17
CA ALA A 87 -3.02 7.41 -5.95
C ALA A 87 -2.29 6.59 -4.87
N ASN A 88 -0.96 6.48 -4.92
CA ASN A 88 -0.20 5.82 -3.86
C ASN A 88 -0.40 6.55 -2.53
N ALA A 89 -0.49 5.78 -1.46
CA ALA A 89 -0.60 6.26 -0.09
C ALA A 89 0.38 5.49 0.80
N THR A 90 0.70 6.06 1.96
CA THR A 90 1.49 5.34 2.96
C THR A 90 0.56 4.41 3.72
N CYS A 91 0.83 3.11 3.72
CA CYS A 91 0.01 2.14 4.47
C CYS A 91 -0.19 2.56 5.93
N GLY A 92 -1.45 2.49 6.38
CA GLY A 92 -1.90 2.93 7.70
C GLY A 92 -2.01 4.44 7.89
N SER A 93 -1.69 5.27 6.89
CA SER A 93 -1.92 6.73 6.98
C SER A 93 -3.40 7.06 6.83
N ALA A 94 -3.77 8.30 7.20
CA ALA A 94 -5.15 8.80 7.08
C ALA A 94 -5.68 8.75 5.64
N GLU A 95 -4.79 8.82 4.66
CA GLU A 95 -5.09 8.80 3.24
C GLU A 95 -5.16 7.38 2.66
N SER A 96 -4.58 6.39 3.33
CA SER A 96 -4.57 5.00 2.85
C SER A 96 -5.86 4.29 3.23
N ASN A 97 -6.63 3.88 2.23
CA ASN A 97 -7.86 3.11 2.41
C ASN A 97 -7.82 1.70 1.81
N TYR A 98 -6.95 1.43 0.85
CA TYR A 98 -6.78 0.10 0.27
C TYR A 98 -5.31 -0.30 0.12
N VAL A 99 -5.06 -1.60 0.04
CA VAL A 99 -3.79 -2.24 -0.31
C VAL A 99 -3.96 -3.09 -1.55
N VAL A 100 -3.01 -3.01 -2.48
CA VAL A 100 -2.98 -3.87 -3.68
C VAL A 100 -2.50 -5.25 -3.26
N PHE A 101 -3.32 -6.28 -3.37
CA PHE A 101 -2.90 -7.65 -3.03
C PHE A 101 -2.66 -8.53 -4.26
N ALA A 102 -3.19 -8.15 -5.42
CA ALA A 102 -2.94 -8.82 -6.70
C ALA A 102 -3.16 -7.86 -7.87
N LYS A 103 -2.58 -8.20 -9.02
CA LYS A 103 -2.76 -7.48 -10.29
C LYS A 103 -3.13 -8.50 -11.36
N THR A 104 -4.21 -8.23 -12.08
CA THR A 104 -4.78 -9.16 -13.07
C THR A 104 -5.00 -8.48 -14.43
N PRO A 105 -5.05 -9.23 -15.54
CA PRO A 105 -5.36 -8.68 -16.86
C PRO A 105 -6.72 -7.97 -16.92
N THR A 106 -7.72 -8.51 -16.20
CA THR A 106 -9.06 -7.95 -16.11
C THR A 106 -9.60 -7.98 -14.69
N SER A 107 -10.54 -7.08 -14.38
CA SER A 107 -11.21 -6.97 -13.08
C SER A 107 -11.97 -8.25 -12.72
N ALA A 108 -12.50 -8.94 -13.73
CA ALA A 108 -13.20 -10.22 -13.59
C ALA A 108 -12.32 -11.38 -13.11
N GLU A 109 -10.98 -11.22 -13.16
CA GLU A 109 -10.02 -12.21 -12.70
C GLU A 109 -9.57 -11.98 -11.25
N CYS A 110 -9.99 -10.87 -10.62
CA CYS A 110 -9.77 -10.68 -9.19
C CYS A 110 -10.51 -11.75 -8.38
N PRO A 111 -9.91 -12.28 -7.29
CA PRO A 111 -10.62 -13.19 -6.39
C PRO A 111 -11.93 -12.59 -5.89
N GLU A 112 -12.96 -13.43 -5.73
CA GLU A 112 -14.29 -13.01 -5.26
C GLU A 112 -14.26 -12.38 -3.86
N ASP A 113 -13.19 -12.65 -3.09
CA ASP A 113 -12.99 -12.10 -1.74
C ASP A 113 -12.26 -10.74 -1.71
N ALA A 114 -11.96 -10.13 -2.87
CA ALA A 114 -11.44 -8.78 -2.94
C ALA A 114 -12.46 -7.78 -2.37
N ASP A 115 -12.01 -6.79 -1.60
CA ASP A 115 -12.91 -5.74 -1.10
C ASP A 115 -13.31 -4.76 -2.20
N GLN A 116 -12.40 -4.50 -3.14
CA GLN A 116 -12.61 -3.63 -4.30
C GLN A 116 -11.69 -4.04 -5.45
N TYR A 117 -11.97 -3.48 -6.62
CA TYR A 117 -11.06 -3.49 -7.76
C TYR A 117 -10.94 -2.09 -8.36
N TYR A 118 -9.82 -1.82 -9.01
CA TYR A 118 -9.62 -0.64 -9.84
C TYR A 118 -9.08 -1.08 -11.20
N TYR A 119 -9.64 -0.55 -12.27
CA TYR A 119 -9.18 -0.81 -13.62
C TYR A 119 -9.43 0.41 -14.48
N GLU A 120 -8.70 0.49 -15.57
CA GLU A 120 -8.91 1.51 -16.60
C GLU A 120 -9.20 0.85 -17.94
N THR A 121 -9.96 1.55 -18.78
CA THR A 121 -10.29 1.08 -20.11
C THR A 121 -9.73 2.00 -21.19
N TYR A 122 -9.15 1.42 -22.23
CA TYR A 122 -8.77 2.12 -23.45
C TYR A 122 -9.49 1.49 -24.63
N PHE A 123 -10.29 2.28 -25.36
CA PHE A 123 -11.20 1.77 -26.41
C PHE A 123 -12.06 0.58 -25.95
N ASP A 124 -12.71 0.72 -24.78
CA ASP A 124 -13.58 -0.30 -24.17
C ASP A 124 -12.88 -1.62 -23.81
N ILE A 125 -11.55 -1.63 -23.78
CA ILE A 125 -10.73 -2.78 -23.38
C ILE A 125 -10.05 -2.45 -22.07
N GLU A 126 -10.23 -3.27 -21.03
CA GLU A 126 -9.49 -3.14 -19.77
C GLU A 126 -7.99 -3.25 -20.03
N GLN A 127 -7.23 -2.32 -19.48
CA GLN A 127 -5.79 -2.26 -19.62
C GLN A 127 -5.06 -3.03 -18.52
N GLY A 128 -5.78 -3.64 -17.59
CA GLY A 128 -5.28 -4.25 -16.37
C GLY A 128 -6.18 -3.89 -15.20
N ALA A 129 -6.12 -4.67 -14.12
CA ALA A 129 -6.87 -4.42 -12.90
C ALA A 129 -6.00 -4.63 -11.67
N LEU A 130 -6.25 -3.80 -10.66
CA LEU A 130 -5.75 -3.95 -9.30
C LEU A 130 -6.84 -4.62 -8.47
N CYS A 131 -6.50 -5.71 -7.79
CA CYS A 131 -7.35 -6.34 -6.79
C CYS A 131 -7.00 -5.79 -5.42
N LEU A 132 -7.99 -5.20 -4.76
CA LEU A 132 -7.77 -4.36 -3.58
C LEU A 132 -8.44 -4.98 -2.37
N ASP A 133 -7.71 -4.97 -1.27
CA ASP A 133 -8.28 -5.12 0.07
C ASP A 133 -8.30 -3.77 0.76
N ILE A 134 -9.23 -3.56 1.66
CA ILE A 134 -9.15 -2.42 2.57
C ILE A 134 -7.85 -2.53 3.36
N ASP A 135 -7.17 -1.41 3.58
CA ASP A 135 -5.94 -1.32 4.39
C ASP A 135 -6.28 -1.48 5.88
N TRP A 136 -6.60 -2.72 6.25
CA TRP A 136 -7.00 -3.11 7.58
C TRP A 136 -5.80 -3.04 8.54
N GLN A 137 -5.86 -2.09 9.47
CA GLN A 137 -4.86 -1.90 10.50
C GLN A 137 -5.45 -2.22 11.86
N VAL A 138 -4.82 -3.12 12.62
CA VAL A 138 -5.28 -3.48 13.98
C VAL A 138 -5.37 -2.22 14.85
N GLY A 139 -6.53 -2.01 15.47
CA GLY A 139 -6.87 -0.84 16.26
C GLY A 139 -7.31 0.38 15.44
N GLY A 140 -7.16 0.35 14.11
CA GLY A 140 -7.63 1.39 13.19
C GLY A 140 -9.12 1.28 12.89
N CYS A 141 -9.72 2.40 12.46
CA CYS A 141 -11.12 2.48 12.07
C CYS A 141 -11.30 2.83 10.60
N MET A 142 -12.26 2.15 9.99
CA MET A 142 -12.75 2.43 8.65
C MET A 142 -14.24 2.77 8.73
N ASP A 143 -14.68 3.81 8.04
CA ASP A 143 -16.08 4.01 7.69
C ASP A 143 -16.34 3.34 6.36
N LEU A 144 -17.35 2.47 6.31
CA LEU A 144 -17.70 1.70 5.12
C LEU A 144 -18.92 2.29 4.40
N VAL A 145 -19.36 3.48 4.80
CA VAL A 145 -20.40 4.23 4.09
C VAL A 145 -19.83 4.89 2.84
N GLY A 146 -20.58 4.81 1.75
CA GLY A 146 -20.25 5.44 0.48
C GLY A 146 -19.77 4.42 -0.55
N GLU A 147 -19.08 4.90 -1.57
CA GLU A 147 -18.57 4.05 -2.66
C GLU A 147 -17.22 3.40 -2.30
N PHE A 148 -16.42 4.05 -1.47
CA PHE A 148 -15.10 3.58 -1.07
C PHE A 148 -14.96 3.69 0.45
N ALA A 149 -14.32 2.69 1.06
CA ALA A 149 -13.99 2.73 2.47
C ALA A 149 -13.09 3.93 2.77
N GLN A 150 -13.27 4.55 3.94
CA GLN A 150 -12.50 5.72 4.36
C GLN A 150 -11.89 5.49 5.73
N ARG A 151 -10.59 5.79 5.89
CA ARG A 151 -9.98 5.77 7.21
C ARG A 151 -10.51 6.94 8.02
N ILE A 152 -10.93 6.68 9.26
CA ILE A 152 -11.45 7.70 10.17
C ILE A 152 -10.86 7.56 11.57
N ASP A 153 -10.97 8.61 12.38
CA ASP A 153 -10.64 8.55 13.80
C ASP A 153 -11.73 7.76 14.54
N CYS A 154 -11.33 6.67 15.21
CA CYS A 154 -12.21 5.87 16.05
C CYS A 154 -12.93 6.67 17.16
N ALA A 155 -12.38 7.82 17.57
CA ALA A 155 -13.01 8.69 18.56
C ALA A 155 -14.23 9.47 17.99
N THR A 156 -14.38 9.52 16.67
CA THR A 156 -15.49 10.20 15.99
C THR A 156 -16.15 9.23 14.99
N PRO A 157 -16.89 8.22 15.48
CA PRO A 157 -17.50 7.22 14.62
C PRO A 157 -18.51 7.85 13.65
N GLY A 158 -18.44 7.40 12.40
CA GLY A 158 -19.41 7.66 11.34
C GLY A 158 -20.62 6.74 11.41
N ALA A 159 -21.31 6.59 10.29
CA ALA A 159 -22.55 5.80 10.25
C ALA A 159 -22.31 4.29 10.17
N ASP A 160 -21.21 3.84 9.56
CA ASP A 160 -20.84 2.43 9.54
C ASP A 160 -19.37 2.20 9.89
N THR A 161 -18.97 2.66 11.08
CA THR A 161 -17.60 2.49 11.56
C THR A 161 -17.30 1.05 11.96
N ARG A 162 -16.17 0.54 11.47
CA ARG A 162 -15.58 -0.74 11.86
C ARG A 162 -14.19 -0.51 12.42
N ARG A 163 -13.96 -0.95 13.66
CA ARG A 163 -12.63 -0.99 14.26
C ARG A 163 -12.06 -2.39 14.12
N VAL A 164 -10.84 -2.50 13.60
CA VAL A 164 -10.15 -3.79 13.50
C VAL A 164 -9.70 -4.23 14.89
N VAL A 165 -10.20 -5.37 15.35
CA VAL A 165 -9.79 -5.97 16.63
C VAL A 165 -8.56 -6.85 16.41
N THR A 166 -8.59 -7.69 15.38
CA THR A 166 -7.47 -8.56 15.02
C THR A 166 -7.64 -9.08 13.59
N ILE A 167 -6.58 -9.67 13.04
CA ILE A 167 -6.60 -10.34 11.74
C ILE A 167 -6.10 -11.77 11.98
N LEU A 168 -6.97 -12.76 11.74
CA LEU A 168 -6.65 -14.16 11.97
C LEU A 168 -6.21 -14.81 10.67
N GLN A 169 -5.01 -15.38 10.67
CA GLN A 169 -4.46 -16.13 9.55
C GLN A 169 -4.81 -17.61 9.68
N GLY A 170 -5.00 -18.30 8.55
CA GLY A 170 -5.24 -19.74 8.52
C GLY A 170 -6.70 -20.15 8.73
N THR A 171 -7.61 -19.17 8.84
CA THR A 171 -9.06 -19.36 8.92
C THR A 171 -9.74 -18.18 8.24
N SER A 172 -10.82 -18.44 7.51
CA SER A 172 -11.70 -17.40 6.99
C SER A 172 -13.02 -17.29 7.76
N SER A 173 -13.20 -18.06 8.84
CA SER A 173 -14.46 -18.11 9.60
C SER A 173 -14.62 -16.92 10.55
N VAL A 174 -15.70 -16.15 10.41
CA VAL A 174 -16.04 -15.10 11.40
C VAL A 174 -16.31 -15.65 12.81
N ASP A 175 -16.66 -16.93 12.95
CA ASP A 175 -16.90 -17.55 14.25
C ASP A 175 -15.63 -17.67 15.10
N ASP A 176 -14.44 -17.59 14.47
CA ASP A 176 -13.16 -17.61 15.17
C ASP A 176 -12.78 -16.23 15.74
N CYS A 177 -13.54 -15.18 15.44
CA CYS A 177 -13.26 -13.84 15.91
C CYS A 177 -13.48 -13.71 17.44
N PRO A 178 -12.50 -13.15 18.17
CA PRO A 178 -12.60 -13.00 19.61
C PRO A 178 -13.49 -11.80 19.99
N ASP A 179 -14.10 -11.83 21.17
CA ASP A 179 -14.74 -10.64 21.74
C ASP A 179 -13.75 -9.45 21.81
N PRO A 180 -14.15 -8.22 21.44
CA PRO A 180 -15.52 -7.79 21.10
C PRO A 180 -15.89 -7.88 19.60
N ALA A 181 -15.08 -8.53 18.76
CA ALA A 181 -15.33 -8.65 17.32
C ALA A 181 -16.44 -9.66 17.01
N LEU A 182 -17.68 -9.18 17.03
CA LEU A 182 -18.87 -9.96 16.65
C LEU A 182 -19.09 -10.03 15.12
N TYR A 183 -18.21 -9.42 14.34
CA TYR A 183 -18.28 -9.37 12.88
C TYR A 183 -16.88 -9.60 12.30
N GLY A 184 -16.82 -10.00 11.03
CA GLY A 184 -15.56 -10.06 10.29
C GLY A 184 -15.76 -9.99 8.79
N PHE A 185 -14.66 -9.76 8.08
CA PHE A 185 -14.58 -9.83 6.63
C PHE A 185 -13.76 -11.06 6.25
N GLU A 186 -14.45 -12.05 5.70
CA GLU A 186 -13.89 -13.35 5.34
C GLU A 186 -13.11 -13.25 4.02
N LYS A 187 -11.88 -13.76 4.00
CA LYS A 187 -11.01 -13.82 2.83
C LYS A 187 -10.76 -15.27 2.47
N ASP A 188 -11.81 -15.94 2.01
CA ASP A 188 -11.84 -17.39 1.78
C ASP A 188 -10.76 -17.88 0.83
N SER A 189 -10.50 -17.14 -0.25
CA SER A 189 -9.52 -17.55 -1.27
C SER A 189 -8.08 -17.47 -0.74
N ARG A 190 -7.86 -16.63 0.29
CA ARG A 190 -6.56 -16.36 0.90
C ARG A 190 -6.45 -16.87 2.34
N ASN A 191 -7.49 -17.52 2.84
CA ASN A 191 -7.60 -18.19 4.13
C ASN A 191 -7.23 -17.30 5.34
N PHE A 192 -7.81 -16.11 5.40
CA PHE A 192 -7.74 -15.24 6.58
C PHE A 192 -9.07 -14.52 6.83
N VAL A 193 -9.27 -13.98 8.03
CA VAL A 193 -10.45 -13.17 8.37
C VAL A 193 -10.03 -11.92 9.13
N VAL A 194 -10.62 -10.80 8.76
CA VAL A 194 -10.44 -9.52 9.46
C VAL A 194 -11.56 -9.36 10.47
N CYS A 195 -11.23 -9.52 11.76
CA CYS A 195 -12.20 -9.43 12.85
C CYS A 195 -12.39 -7.99 13.28
N VAL A 196 -13.64 -7.53 13.22
CA VAL A 196 -14.00 -6.13 13.49
C VAL A 196 -15.11 -6.02 14.52
N GLU A 197 -15.08 -4.94 15.28
CA GLU A 197 -16.24 -4.49 16.05
C GLU A 197 -16.89 -3.28 15.39
N ARG A 198 -18.17 -3.08 15.66
CA ARG A 198 -18.88 -1.86 15.29
C ARG A 198 -18.76 -0.84 16.42
N LEU A 199 -18.42 0.39 16.07
CA LEU A 199 -18.40 1.53 17.00
C LEU A 199 -19.66 2.38 16.88
#